data_AF-A0A968VJJ2-F1
#
_entry.id   AF-A0A968VJJ2-F1
#
_cell.length_a   1.000
_cell.length_b   1.000
_cell.length_c   1.000
_cell.angle_alpha   90.00
_cell.angle_beta   90.00
_cell.angle_gamma   90.00
#
_symmetry.space_group_name_H-M   'P 1'
#
loop_
_entity.id
_entity.type
_entity.pdbx_description
1 polymer ?
#
loop_
_entity_poly.entity_id
_entity_poly.type
_entity_poly.pdbx_seq_one_letter_code
_entity_poly.pdbx_strand_id
1 'polypeptide(L)' 'LPLPELKNPQWFQVQRWRYAQPNTACKVICLPAPTPFPLVCCGDWCQGNLIESAIASGKAAAQFIAQF' A
#
# COMPACT_ATOMS: atom_id res chain seq x y z
N LEU A 1 18.11 -26.89 11.55
CA LEU A 1 19.51 -27.11 11.09
C LEU A 1 19.88 -25.96 10.15
N PRO A 2 21.01 -25.28 10.32
CA PRO A 2 21.43 -24.24 9.39
C PRO A 2 21.81 -24.87 8.04
N LEU A 3 21.24 -24.36 6.94
CA LEU A 3 21.55 -24.81 5.58
C LEU A 3 23.01 -24.40 5.24
N PRO A 4 23.96 -25.35 5.08
CA PRO A 4 25.38 -25.02 4.85
C PRO A 4 25.61 -24.16 3.60
N GLU A 5 24.70 -24.26 2.65
CA GLU A 5 24.70 -23.63 1.33
C GLU A 5 24.46 -22.12 1.41
N LEU A 6 23.86 -21.65 2.51
CA LEU A 6 23.67 -20.23 2.80
C LEU A 6 24.92 -19.55 3.36
N LYS A 7 25.99 -20.30 3.67
CA LYS A 7 27.24 -19.71 4.19
C LYS A 7 27.93 -18.83 3.14
N ASN A 8 27.83 -19.17 1.86
CA ASN A 8 28.45 -18.47 0.74
C ASN A 8 27.47 -18.41 -0.44
N PRO A 9 26.47 -17.50 -0.42
CA PRO A 9 25.51 -17.39 -1.51
C PRO A 9 26.22 -16.96 -2.81
N GLN A 10 25.91 -17.61 -3.93
CA GLN A 10 26.43 -17.21 -5.25
C GLN A 10 25.87 -15.85 -5.71
N TRP A 11 24.71 -15.46 -5.19
CA TRP A 11 24.06 -14.19 -5.47
C TRP A 11 23.36 -13.67 -4.21
N PHE A 12 23.49 -12.36 -3.96
CA PHE A 12 22.89 -11.72 -2.80
C PHE A 12 22.42 -10.31 -3.17
N GLN A 13 21.18 -9.98 -2.78
CA GLN A 13 20.62 -8.65 -2.95
C GLN A 13 19.96 -8.19 -1.65
N VAL A 14 20.25 -6.95 -1.26
CA VAL A 14 19.63 -6.31 -0.09
C VAL A 14 18.67 -5.26 -0.59
N GLN A 15 17.45 -5.28 -0.04
CA GLN A 15 16.52 -4.19 -0.16
C GLN A 15 15.95 -3.83 1.19
N ARG A 16 15.80 -2.52 1.43
CA ARG A 16 15.21 -1.99 2.65
C ARG A 16 14.04 -1.09 2.29
N TRP A 17 12.86 -1.53 2.69
CA TRP A 17 11.61 -0.83 2.47
C TRP A 17 11.25 -0.04 3.73
N ARG A 18 11.39 1.29 3.69
CA ARG A 18 11.05 2.15 4.84
C ARG A 18 9.55 2.14 5.15
N TYR A 19 8.71 2.00 4.12
CA TYR A 19 7.25 2.03 4.22
C TYR A 19 6.65 0.79 3.53
N ALA A 20 7.12 -0.40 3.92
CA ALA A 20 6.66 -1.64 3.32
C ALA A 20 5.18 -1.93 3.64
N GLN A 21 4.79 -1.62 4.89
CA GLN A 21 3.48 -1.92 5.43
C GLN A 21 3.11 -0.85 6.46
N PRO A 22 1.87 -0.36 6.45
CA PRO A 22 1.35 0.50 7.51
C PRO A 22 1.11 -0.32 8.78
N ASN A 23 1.48 0.25 9.94
CA ASN A 23 1.21 -0.37 11.24
C ASN A 23 -0.26 -0.21 11.64
N THR A 24 -0.87 0.91 11.27
CA THR A 24 -2.25 1.25 11.62
C THR A 24 -2.97 1.73 10.37
N ALA A 25 -4.06 1.05 10.00
CA ALA A 25 -4.91 1.48 8.91
C ALA A 25 -5.77 2.70 9.30
N CYS A 26 -6.07 3.54 8.33
CA CYS A 26 -6.91 4.74 8.50
C CYS A 26 -8.40 4.39 8.73
N LYS A 27 -8.81 3.15 8.39
CA LYS A 27 -10.18 2.63 8.48
C LYS A 27 -11.19 3.37 7.59
N VAL A 28 -10.73 3.83 6.43
CA VAL A 28 -11.55 4.45 5.37
C VAL A 28 -11.30 3.75 4.04
N ILE A 29 -12.24 3.76 3.10
CA ILE A 29 -12.04 3.13 1.78
C ILE A 29 -11.07 3.95 0.91
N CYS A 30 -11.15 5.28 0.97
CA CYS A 30 -10.23 6.26 0.39
C CYS A 30 -10.40 7.58 1.15
N LEU A 31 -9.52 8.56 0.93
CA LEU A 31 -9.53 9.84 1.64
C LEU A 31 -9.65 11.02 0.65
N PRO A 32 -10.86 11.55 0.42
CA PRO A 32 -11.04 12.78 -0.36
C PRO A 32 -10.39 13.98 0.35
N ALA A 33 -9.66 14.79 -0.40
CA ALA A 33 -9.08 16.02 0.12
C ALA A 33 -10.11 17.16 0.03
N PRO A 34 -10.14 18.09 1.00
CA PRO A 34 -11.04 19.24 0.99
C PRO A 34 -10.54 20.32 0.02
N THR A 35 -10.51 20.01 -1.28
CA THR A 35 -10.02 20.89 -2.34
C THR A 35 -11.13 21.24 -3.34
N PRO A 36 -11.05 22.38 -4.06
CA PRO A 36 -12.05 22.76 -5.06
C PRO A 36 -12.16 21.78 -6.25
N PHE A 37 -11.06 21.08 -6.57
CA PHE A 37 -11.03 20.04 -7.60
C PHE A 37 -11.05 18.65 -6.94
N PRO A 38 -11.56 17.61 -7.63
CA PRO A 38 -11.62 16.27 -7.07
C PRO A 38 -10.21 15.68 -6.90
N LEU A 39 -9.70 15.75 -5.68
CA LEU A 39 -8.45 15.12 -5.26
C LEU A 39 -8.76 14.06 -4.22
N VAL A 40 -8.29 12.83 -4.44
CA VAL A 40 -8.52 11.70 -3.53
C VAL A 40 -7.22 10.94 -3.29
N CYS A 41 -6.90 10.71 -2.03
CA CYS A 41 -5.81 9.84 -1.61
C CYS A 41 -6.31 8.40 -1.46
N CYS A 42 -5.53 7.44 -1.92
CA CYS A 42 -5.82 6.01 -1.79
C CYS A 42 -4.54 5.21 -1.51
N GLY A 43 -4.70 3.98 -1.03
CA GLY A 43 -3.59 3.07 -0.74
C GLY A 43 -3.99 1.90 0.14
N ASP A 44 -3.08 0.96 0.33
CA ASP A 44 -3.23 -0.18 1.23
C ASP A 44 -3.60 0.29 2.66
N TRP A 45 -2.90 1.33 3.13
CA TRP A 45 -3.07 1.97 4.43
C TRP A 45 -4.47 2.54 4.72
N CYS A 46 -5.34 2.66 3.72
CA CYS A 46 -6.69 3.17 3.93
C CYS A 46 -7.53 2.17 4.77
N GLN A 47 -7.59 0.89 4.39
CA GLN A 47 -8.38 -0.12 5.10
C GLN A 47 -7.55 -1.20 5.81
N GLY A 48 -6.32 -1.45 5.35
CA GLY A 48 -5.50 -2.55 5.84
C GLY A 48 -4.02 -2.32 5.55
N ASN A 49 -3.30 -3.41 5.25
CA ASN A 49 -1.88 -3.39 4.91
C ASN A 49 -1.53 -4.46 3.85
N LEU A 50 -2.54 -4.90 3.09
CA LEU A 50 -2.42 -5.93 2.07
C LEU A 50 -2.83 -5.39 0.70
N ILE A 51 -2.49 -6.16 -0.33
CA ILE A 51 -2.71 -5.82 -1.74
C ILE A 51 -4.19 -5.58 -2.02
N GLU A 52 -5.08 -6.38 -1.43
CA GLU A 52 -6.54 -6.26 -1.60
C GLU A 52 -7.05 -4.89 -1.14
N SER A 53 -6.52 -4.38 -0.02
CA SER A 53 -6.86 -3.04 0.48
C SER A 53 -6.39 -1.95 -0.48
N ALA A 54 -5.19 -2.09 -1.08
CA ALA A 54 -4.69 -1.14 -2.07
C ALA A 54 -5.59 -1.08 -3.31
N ILE A 55 -5.97 -2.25 -3.84
CA ILE A 55 -6.83 -2.37 -5.02
C ILE A 55 -8.23 -1.80 -4.73
N ALA A 56 -8.82 -2.19 -3.60
CA ALA A 56 -10.14 -1.69 -3.18
C ALA A 56 -10.13 -0.16 -3.02
N SER A 57 -9.10 0.37 -2.37
CA SER A 57 -8.94 1.81 -2.17
C SER A 57 -8.79 2.59 -3.48
N GLY A 58 -7.98 2.09 -4.41
CA GLY A 58 -7.82 2.70 -5.73
C GLY A 58 -9.11 2.71 -6.55
N LYS A 59 -9.89 1.61 -6.52
CA LYS A 59 -11.20 1.55 -7.19
C LYS A 59 -12.18 2.57 -6.61
N ALA A 60 -12.25 2.68 -5.30
CA ALA A 60 -13.14 3.64 -4.64
C ALA A 60 -12.75 5.09 -4.96
N ALA A 61 -11.45 5.40 -4.99
CA ALA A 61 -10.98 6.72 -5.40
C ALA A 61 -11.35 7.05 -6.85
N ALA A 62 -11.20 6.10 -7.78
CA ALA A 62 -11.63 6.29 -9.17
C ALA A 62 -13.15 6.51 -9.28
N GLN A 63 -13.96 5.74 -8.54
CA GLN A 63 -15.40 5.91 -8.48
C GLN A 63 -15.80 7.28 -7.92
N PHE A 64 -15.11 7.75 -6.87
CA PHE A 64 -15.34 9.07 -6.30
C PHE A 64 -15.10 10.16 -7.35
N ILE A 65 -13.96 10.11 -8.05
CA ILE A 65 -13.60 11.09 -9.09
C ILE A 65 -14.62 11.06 -10.24
N ALA A 66 -15.10 9.88 -10.64
CA ALA A 66 -16.05 9.73 -11.75
C ALA A 66 -17.46 10.30 -11.45
N GLN A 67 -17.75 10.71 -10.22
CA GLN A 67 -19.02 11.34 -9.84
C GLN A 67 -18.99 12.88 -9.88
N PHE A 68 -17.83 13.48 -10.22
CA PHE A 68 -17.66 14.92 -10.45
C PHE A 68 -17.62 15.22 -11.95
#